data_AF-A0A7K3FZH5-F1
#
_entry.id   AF-A0A7K3FZH5-F1
#
_cell.length_a   1.000
_cell.length_b   1.000
_cell.length_c   1.000
_cell.angle_alpha   90.00
_cell.angle_beta   90.00
_cell.angle_gamma   90.00
#
_symmetry.space_group_name_H-M   'P 1'
#
loop_
_entity.id
_entity.type
_entity.pdbx_description
1 polymer ?
#
loop_
_entity_poly.entity_id
_entity_poly.type
_entity_poly.pdbx_seq_one_letter_code
_entity_poly.pdbx_strand_id
1 'polypeptide(L)'
;MNTDADDGWSLVVPLKPLALAKSRLAAAAGARLRPRLALAFAEDTVGAVLACARVREAVVVTDDPAAGAALAALGARIVPDLPAAGLNAALAHGARTVRLRRPHA
;
A
#
# COMPACT_ATOMS: atom_id res chain seq x y z
N MET A 1 14.01 -30.00 -9.96
CA MET A 1 13.64 -28.96 -8.97
C MET A 1 13.16 -27.79 -9.80
N ASN A 2 11.85 -27.71 -10.08
CA ASN A 2 11.28 -26.61 -10.86
C ASN A 2 11.15 -25.43 -9.90
N THR A 3 12.15 -24.54 -9.89
CA THR A 3 12.01 -23.23 -9.27
C THR A 3 11.13 -22.39 -10.19
N ASP A 4 9.81 -22.42 -9.95
CA ASP A 4 8.90 -21.43 -10.53
C ASP A 4 9.25 -20.07 -9.91
N ALA A 5 10.20 -19.38 -10.53
CA ALA A 5 10.46 -17.97 -10.25
C ALA A 5 9.20 -17.10 -10.48
N ASP A 6 8.15 -17.68 -11.09
CA ASP A 6 6.83 -17.08 -11.32
C ASP A 6 5.81 -17.29 -10.17
N ASP A 7 6.10 -18.01 -9.09
CA ASP A 7 5.10 -18.45 -8.09
C ASP A 7 4.91 -17.53 -6.85
N GLY A 8 5.40 -16.29 -6.96
CA GLY A 8 5.31 -15.24 -5.95
C GLY A 8 4.11 -14.31 -6.12
N TRP A 9 3.78 -13.53 -5.09
CA TRP A 9 2.65 -12.60 -5.07
C TRP A 9 3.12 -11.16 -5.23
N SER A 10 2.39 -10.36 -6.00
CA SER A 10 2.44 -8.90 -5.94
C SER A 10 1.27 -8.43 -5.08
N LEU A 11 1.54 -7.75 -3.96
CA LEU A 11 0.48 -7.27 -3.07
C LEU A 11 0.17 -5.80 -3.34
N VAL A 12 -1.12 -5.49 -3.47
CA VAL A 12 -1.63 -4.13 -3.65
C VAL A 12 -2.24 -3.65 -2.34
N VAL A 13 -1.74 -2.52 -1.83
CA VAL A 13 -2.16 -1.91 -0.56
C VAL A 13 -2.74 -0.52 -0.85
N PRO A 14 -4.07 -0.35 -0.81
CA PRO A 14 -4.69 0.96 -0.98
C PRO A 14 -4.56 1.76 0.31
N LEU A 15 -4.07 2.99 0.22
CA LEU A 15 -3.88 3.87 1.36
C LEU A 15 -4.54 5.24 1.11
N LYS A 16 -5.59 5.49 1.88
CA LYS A 16 -6.23 6.82 1.91
C LYS A 16 -5.29 7.87 2.50
N PRO A 17 -5.45 9.16 2.13
CA PRO A 17 -4.76 10.25 2.79
C PRO A 17 -4.83 10.15 4.31
N LEU A 18 -3.68 10.33 4.97
CA LEU A 18 -3.52 10.07 6.40
C LEU A 18 -4.50 10.91 7.25
N ALA A 19 -4.78 12.13 6.81
CA ALA A 19 -5.74 13.04 7.44
C ALA A 19 -7.18 12.48 7.48
N LEU A 20 -7.55 11.64 6.53
CA LEU A 20 -8.89 11.05 6.39
C LEU A 20 -8.99 9.63 6.96
N ALA A 21 -7.83 8.98 7.20
CA ALA A 21 -7.78 7.59 7.60
C ALA A 21 -8.18 7.35 9.07
N LYS A 22 -8.59 6.11 9.37
CA LYS A 22 -8.81 5.62 10.74
C LYS A 22 -9.75 6.51 11.58
N SER A 23 -10.85 7.01 11.00
CA SER A 23 -11.82 7.89 11.68
C SER A 23 -12.36 7.33 13.00
N ARG A 24 -12.52 6.00 13.09
CA ARG A 24 -12.92 5.30 14.33
C ARG A 24 -11.95 5.51 15.49
N LEU A 25 -10.68 5.83 15.22
CA LEU A 25 -9.68 6.14 16.26
C LEU A 25 -9.70 7.60 16.71
N ALA A 26 -10.51 8.46 16.09
CA ALA A 26 -10.54 9.88 16.44
C ALA A 26 -10.92 10.10 17.92
N ALA A 27 -11.83 9.29 18.46
CA ALA A 27 -12.25 9.39 19.86
C ALA A 27 -11.13 9.04 20.86
N ALA A 28 -10.22 8.14 20.49
CA ALA A 28 -9.15 7.66 21.38
C ALA A 28 -7.84 8.45 21.23
N ALA A 29 -7.50 8.87 20.01
CA ALA A 29 -6.21 9.49 19.69
C ALA A 29 -6.30 10.99 19.38
N GLY A 30 -7.51 11.52 19.17
CA GLY A 30 -7.72 12.90 18.73
C GLY A 30 -7.18 13.17 17.32
N ALA A 31 -7.42 14.38 16.82
CA ALA A 31 -7.10 14.75 15.44
C ALA A 31 -5.59 14.84 15.16
N ARG A 32 -4.77 15.17 16.17
CA ARG A 32 -3.32 15.36 16.01
C ARG A 32 -2.54 14.04 15.91
N LEU A 33 -2.89 13.04 16.71
CA LEU A 33 -2.16 11.77 16.74
C LEU A 33 -2.68 10.77 15.69
N ARG A 34 -3.96 10.86 15.30
CA ARG A 34 -4.59 9.93 14.36
C ARG A 34 -3.85 9.77 13.02
N PRO A 35 -3.37 10.83 12.33
CA PRO A 35 -2.60 10.66 11.10
C PRO A 35 -1.27 9.93 11.32
N ARG A 36 -0.60 10.17 12.46
CA ARG A 36 0.66 9.48 12.82
C ARG A 36 0.42 7.99 13.06
N LEU A 37 -0.67 7.63 13.75
CA LEU A 37 -1.07 6.24 13.92
C LEU A 37 -1.47 5.59 12.59
N ALA A 38 -2.16 6.32 11.72
CA ALA A 38 -2.48 5.82 10.39
C ALA A 38 -1.22 5.48 9.58
N LEU A 39 -0.19 6.34 9.65
CA LEU A 39 1.11 6.09 9.02
C LEU A 39 1.82 4.89 9.65
N ALA A 40 1.95 4.85 10.98
CA ALA A 40 2.59 3.73 11.68
C ALA A 40 1.96 2.37 11.30
N PHE A 41 0.63 2.29 11.26
CA PHE A 41 -0.05 1.06 10.82
C PHE A 41 0.24 0.71 9.36
N ALA A 42 0.41 1.71 8.48
CA ALA A 42 0.77 1.45 7.10
C ALA A 42 2.21 0.95 6.99
N GLU A 43 3.14 1.55 7.73
CA GLU A 43 4.55 1.12 7.81
C GLU A 43 4.67 -0.31 8.34
N ASP A 44 3.98 -0.64 9.44
CA ASP A 44 3.97 -1.99 10.01
C ASP A 44 3.39 -3.02 9.02
N THR A 45 2.30 -2.67 8.35
CA THR A 45 1.64 -3.55 7.37
C THR A 45 2.56 -3.80 6.17
N VAL A 46 3.13 -2.74 5.61
CA VAL A 46 4.01 -2.82 4.44
C VAL A 46 5.33 -3.52 4.78
N GLY A 47 5.91 -3.24 5.95
CA GLY A 47 7.09 -3.93 6.44
C GLY A 47 6.84 -5.44 6.59
N ALA A 48 5.73 -5.84 7.19
CA ALA A 48 5.33 -7.25 7.30
C ALA A 48 5.15 -7.90 5.92
N VAL A 49 4.52 -7.19 4.98
CA VAL A 49 4.36 -7.65 3.59
C VAL A 49 5.72 -7.87 2.92
N LEU A 50 6.65 -6.93 3.06
CA LEU A 50 7.97 -7.00 2.43
C LEU A 50 8.88 -8.06 3.07
N ALA A 51 8.63 -8.45 4.32
CA ALA A 51 9.34 -9.54 4.97
C ALA A 51 8.89 -10.94 4.49
N CYS A 52 7.76 -11.06 3.78
CA CYS A 52 7.26 -12.34 3.28
C CYS A 52 8.06 -12.81 2.06
N ALA A 53 8.76 -13.94 2.18
CA ALA A 53 9.61 -14.49 1.11
C ALA A 53 8.88 -14.76 -0.22
N ARG A 54 7.56 -15.02 -0.18
CA ARG A 54 6.74 -15.21 -1.39
C ARG A 54 6.23 -13.91 -2.01
N VAL A 55 6.39 -12.76 -1.35
CA VAL A 55 5.97 -11.46 -1.89
C VAL A 55 7.12 -10.89 -2.71
N ARG A 56 6.85 -10.61 -3.99
CA ARG A 56 7.83 -10.03 -4.91
C ARG A 56 7.85 -8.51 -4.89
N GLU A 57 6.71 -7.89 -4.64
CA GLU A 57 6.58 -6.44 -4.50
C GLU A 57 5.37 -6.08 -3.63
N ALA A 58 5.50 -4.98 -2.90
CA ALA A 58 4.39 -4.27 -2.31
C ALA A 58 4.10 -3.01 -3.16
N VAL A 59 2.87 -2.87 -3.63
CA VAL A 59 2.41 -1.72 -4.40
C VAL A 59 1.43 -0.94 -3.57
N VAL A 60 1.82 0.25 -3.13
CA VAL A 60 0.96 1.14 -2.36
C VAL A 60 0.29 2.12 -3.30
N VAL A 61 -1.04 2.14 -3.29
CA VAL A 61 -1.85 3.10 -4.08
C VAL A 61 -2.24 4.25 -3.18
N THR A 62 -1.66 5.44 -3.40
CA THR A 62 -1.90 6.63 -2.57
C THR A 62 -1.49 7.92 -3.28
N ASP A 63 -2.20 8.99 -2.96
CA ASP A 63 -1.83 10.38 -3.32
C ASP A 63 -1.28 11.17 -2.12
N ASP A 64 -1.10 10.54 -0.96
CA ASP A 64 -0.52 11.19 0.23
C ASP A 64 1.01 11.26 0.10
N PRO A 65 1.62 12.46 -0.04
CA PRO A 65 3.05 12.56 -0.29
C PRO A 65 3.90 12.08 0.89
N ALA A 66 3.43 12.31 2.11
CA ALA A 66 4.17 11.93 3.32
C ALA A 66 4.15 10.41 3.49
N ALA A 67 2.99 9.79 3.31
CA ALA A 67 2.89 8.33 3.33
C ALA A 67 3.65 7.68 2.16
N GLY A 68 3.55 8.26 0.96
CA GLY A 68 4.27 7.79 -0.21
C GLY A 68 5.78 7.78 0.01
N ALA A 69 6.34 8.88 0.54
CA ALA A 69 7.77 8.97 0.84
C ALA A 69 8.21 7.94 1.89
N ALA A 70 7.47 7.82 3.00
CA ALA A 70 7.80 6.88 4.07
C ALA A 70 7.76 5.42 3.61
N LEU A 71 6.70 5.02 2.89
CA LEU A 71 6.54 3.64 2.43
C LEU A 71 7.48 3.29 1.27
N ALA A 72 7.82 4.26 0.43
CA ALA A 72 8.88 4.09 -0.57
C ALA A 72 10.23 3.81 0.08
N ALA A 73 10.55 4.50 1.19
CA ALA A 73 11.78 4.26 1.94
C ALA A 73 11.86 2.85 2.55
N LEU A 74 10.72 2.21 2.83
CA LEU A 74 10.67 0.80 3.24
C LEU A 74 10.88 -0.18 2.07
N GLY A 75 10.80 0.28 0.82
CA GLY A 75 10.92 -0.55 -0.37
C GLY A 75 9.59 -0.80 -1.10
N ALA A 76 8.49 -0.16 -0.71
CA ALA A 76 7.25 -0.26 -1.46
C ALA A 76 7.29 0.58 -2.73
N ARG A 77 6.58 0.11 -3.77
CA ARG A 77 6.35 0.87 -4.98
C ARG A 77 5.11 1.74 -4.83
N ILE A 78 5.25 3.04 -5.01
CA ILE A 78 4.13 3.99 -4.92
C ILE A 78 3.47 4.14 -6.30
N VAL A 79 2.14 4.11 -6.29
CA VAL A 79 1.27 4.33 -7.45
C VAL A 79 0.23 5.39 -7.07
N PRO A 80 -0.01 6.41 -7.91
CA PRO A 80 -1.07 7.40 -7.65
C PRO A 80 -2.45 6.76 -7.50
N ASP A 81 -3.31 7.32 -6.66
CA ASP A 81 -4.70 6.85 -6.49
C ASP A 81 -5.59 7.39 -7.61
N LEU A 82 -5.44 6.81 -8.81
CA LEU A 82 -6.24 7.16 -9.97
C LEU A 82 -7.28 6.07 -10.27
N PRO A 83 -8.57 6.41 -10.45
CA PRO A 83 -9.14 7.75 -10.60
C PRO A 83 -9.69 8.35 -9.27
N ALA A 84 -9.15 8.00 -8.11
CA ALA A 84 -9.63 8.44 -6.79
C ALA A 84 -11.11 8.12 -6.51
N ALA A 85 -11.64 7.04 -7.10
CA ALA A 85 -13.05 6.64 -7.00
C ALA A 85 -13.32 5.64 -5.85
N GLY A 86 -12.49 5.66 -4.81
CA GLY A 86 -12.62 4.82 -3.63
C GLY A 86 -11.87 3.48 -3.70
N LEU A 87 -12.09 2.65 -2.68
CA LEU A 87 -11.24 1.49 -2.37
C LEU A 87 -11.10 0.49 -3.54
N ASN A 88 -12.21 0.08 -4.13
CA ASN A 88 -12.20 -0.93 -5.20
C ASN A 88 -11.54 -0.39 -6.47
N ALA A 89 -11.72 0.90 -6.76
CA ALA A 89 -11.08 1.55 -7.90
C ALA A 89 -9.55 1.63 -7.72
N ALA A 90 -9.10 2.00 -6.52
CA ALA A 90 -7.68 2.02 -6.16
C ALA A 90 -7.04 0.62 -6.30
N LEU A 91 -7.70 -0.41 -5.76
CA LEU A 91 -7.26 -1.81 -5.89
C LEU A 91 -7.16 -2.25 -7.35
N ALA A 92 -8.20 -1.99 -8.13
CA ALA A 92 -8.23 -2.35 -9.55
C ALA A 92 -7.16 -1.59 -10.35
N HIS A 93 -6.93 -0.32 -10.05
CA HIS A 93 -5.84 0.45 -10.66
C HIS A 93 -4.47 -0.11 -10.31
N GLY A 94 -4.20 -0.35 -9.02
CA GLY A 94 -2.94 -0.96 -8.57
C GLY A 94 -2.67 -2.31 -9.24
N ALA A 95 -3.68 -3.18 -9.31
CA ALA A 95 -3.58 -4.49 -9.96
C ALA A 95 -3.28 -4.37 -11.46
N ARG A 96 -3.94 -3.46 -12.17
CA ARG A 96 -3.61 -3.18 -13.59
C ARG A 96 -2.18 -2.69 -13.75
N THR A 97 -1.74 -1.77 -12.88
CA THR A 97 -0.37 -1.21 -12.93
C THR A 97 0.69 -2.28 -12.65
N VAL A 98 0.42 -3.26 -11.77
CA VAL A 98 1.26 -4.47 -11.62
C VAL A 98 1.32 -5.26 -12.92
N ARG A 99 0.16 -5.60 -13.49
CA ARG A 99 0.08 -6.45 -14.69
C ARG A 99 0.71 -5.85 -15.94
N LEU A 100 0.66 -4.53 -16.09
CA LEU A 100 1.35 -3.83 -17.19
C LEU A 100 2.88 -4.00 -17.13
N ARG A 101 3.44 -4.19 -15.94
CA ARG A 101 4.88 -4.47 -15.75
C ARG A 101 5.19 -5.96 -15.72
N ARG A 102 4.25 -6.77 -15.24
CA ARG A 102 4.36 -8.23 -15.08
C ARG A 102 3.07 -8.89 -15.56
N PRO A 103 2.96 -9.24 -16.85
CA PRO A 103 1.72 -9.77 -17.43
C PRO A 103 1.16 -11.02 -16.75
N HIS A 104 2.02 -11.80 -16.10
CA HIS A 104 1.68 -13.06 -15.41
C HIS A 104 1.45 -12.90 -13.89
N ALA A 105 1.27 -11.66 -13.40
CA ALA A 105 1.01 -11.35 -11.99
C ALA A 105 -0.48 -11.21 -11.61
#